data_AF-L9XB79-F1
#
_entry.id   AF-L9XB79-F1
#
_cell.length_a   1.000
_cell.length_b   1.000
_cell.length_c   1.000
_cell.angle_alpha   90.00
_cell.angle_beta   90.00
_cell.angle_gamma   90.00
#
_symmetry.space_group_name_H-M   'P 1'
#
loop_
_entity.id
_entity.type
_entity.pdbx_description
1 polymer ?
#
loop_
_entity_poly.entity_id
_entity_poly.type
_entity_poly.pdbx_seq_one_letter_code
_entity_poly.pdbx_strand_id
1 'polypeptide(L)'
;MDETVDVQMTAIGVGTVPALAFYAYGRYIGDTVLGFDPTTLAIGTFAVTFAAIALLHNAYGRRDFAAAHATAALGLGIVAVTGGGVLFLAGYLLLVVGGLYIAVMTMRARREEREVAERPT
;
A
#
# COMPACT_ATOMS: atom_id res chain seq x y z
N MET A 1 4.41 13.82 17.72
CA MET A 1 4.46 12.73 16.72
C MET A 1 3.06 12.12 16.70
N ASP A 2 2.35 12.18 15.58
CA ASP A 2 0.97 11.68 15.48
C ASP A 2 0.99 10.15 15.52
N GLU A 3 0.31 9.56 16.49
CA GLU A 3 0.22 8.12 16.74
C GLU A 3 -0.23 7.35 15.47
N THR A 4 -1.03 7.99 14.60
CA THR A 4 -1.50 7.39 13.34
C THR A 4 -0.37 7.19 12.32
N VAL A 5 0.64 8.07 12.30
CA VAL A 5 1.80 7.99 11.40
C VAL A 5 2.71 6.82 11.79
N ASP A 6 2.84 6.56 13.09
CA ASP A 6 3.67 5.47 13.61
C ASP A 6 3.07 4.09 13.31
N VAL A 7 1.74 3.97 13.44
CA VAL A 7 1.01 2.74 13.08
C VAL A 7 1.07 2.46 11.58
N GLN A 8 0.99 3.49 10.73
CA GLN A 8 1.13 3.31 9.28
C GLN A 8 2.53 2.84 8.89
N MET A 9 3.58 3.45 9.43
CA MET A 9 4.97 3.03 9.17
C MET A 9 5.24 1.62 9.66
N THR A 10 4.67 1.26 10.81
CA THR A 10 4.73 -0.10 11.35
C THR A 10 4.03 -1.10 10.43
N ALA A 11 2.81 -0.81 9.97
CA ALA A 11 2.08 -1.68 9.05
C ALA A 11 2.83 -1.89 7.73
N ILE A 12 3.41 -0.83 7.15
CA ILE A 12 4.24 -0.92 5.94
C ILE A 12 5.47 -1.78 6.19
N GLY A 13 6.16 -1.57 7.32
CA GLY A 13 7.34 -2.35 7.70
C GLY A 13 7.00 -3.84 7.84
N VAL A 14 5.93 -4.16 8.58
CA VAL A 14 5.44 -5.53 8.79
C VAL A 14 5.04 -6.19 7.47
N GLY A 15 4.44 -5.46 6.52
CA GLY A 15 4.10 -5.98 5.20
C GLY A 15 5.30 -6.21 4.30
N THR A 16 6.31 -5.35 4.40
CA THR A 16 7.49 -5.39 3.52
C THR A 16 8.37 -6.61 3.82
N VAL A 17 8.52 -7.00 5.09
CA VAL A 17 9.33 -8.17 5.49
C VAL A 17 8.89 -9.48 4.80
N PRO A 18 7.63 -9.93 4.91
CA PRO A 18 7.14 -11.13 4.22
C PRO A 18 7.16 -10.97 2.70
N ALA A 19 6.88 -9.78 2.16
CA ALA A 19 6.94 -9.56 0.71
C ALA A 19 8.36 -9.76 0.16
N LEU A 20 9.37 -9.21 0.85
CA LEU A 20 10.78 -9.43 0.50
C LEU A 20 11.20 -10.88 0.70
N ALA A 21 10.71 -11.54 1.74
CA ALA A 21 10.99 -12.96 1.98
C ALA A 21 10.46 -13.84 0.84
N PHE A 22 9.21 -13.64 0.40
CA PHE A 22 8.64 -14.36 -0.74
C PHE A 22 9.39 -14.06 -2.04
N TYR A 23 9.70 -12.79 -2.30
CA TYR A 23 10.49 -12.41 -3.48
C TYR A 23 11.88 -13.07 -3.48
N ALA A 24 12.60 -12.99 -2.36
CA ALA A 24 13.92 -13.60 -2.22
C ALA A 24 13.85 -15.13 -2.35
N TYR A 25 12.83 -15.77 -1.76
CA TYR A 25 12.62 -17.21 -1.90
C TYR A 25 12.43 -17.61 -3.37
N GLY A 26 11.53 -16.93 -4.09
CA GLY A 26 11.31 -17.18 -5.52
C GLY A 26 12.55 -16.95 -6.37
N ARG A 27 13.37 -15.97 -5.99
CA ARG A 27 14.58 -15.62 -6.75
C ARG A 27 15.75 -16.58 -6.50
N TYR A 28 15.92 -17.08 -5.28
CA TYR A 28 17.18 -17.73 -4.87
C TYR A 28 17.01 -19.17 -4.36
N ILE A 29 15.82 -19.58 -3.94
CA ILE A 29 15.60 -20.86 -3.25
C ILE A 29 14.75 -21.81 -4.09
N GLY A 30 13.54 -21.39 -4.48
CA GLY A 30 12.64 -22.30 -5.18
C GLY A 30 11.47 -21.61 -5.87
N ASP A 31 10.91 -22.31 -6.86
CA ASP A 31 9.93 -21.73 -7.78
C ASP A 31 8.52 -21.60 -7.19
N THR A 32 8.19 -22.31 -6.10
CA THR A 32 6.84 -22.26 -5.49
C THR A 32 6.86 -22.34 -3.98
N VAL A 33 5.84 -21.72 -3.36
CA VAL A 33 5.52 -21.84 -1.93
C VAL A 33 4.08 -22.29 -1.81
N LEU A 34 3.85 -23.47 -1.22
CA LEU A 34 2.51 -24.08 -1.09
C LEU A 34 1.73 -24.18 -2.42
N GLY A 35 2.44 -24.35 -3.54
CA GLY A 35 1.85 -24.41 -4.88
C GLY A 35 1.53 -23.04 -5.51
N PHE A 36 1.87 -21.93 -4.85
CA PHE A 36 1.73 -20.59 -5.39
C PHE A 36 3.07 -20.04 -5.87
N ASP A 37 3.01 -19.21 -6.91
CA ASP A 37 4.14 -18.40 -7.35
C ASP A 37 4.56 -17.42 -6.23
N PRO A 38 5.85 -17.38 -5.84
CA PRO A 38 6.32 -16.50 -4.77
C PRO A 38 6.14 -15.01 -5.11
N THR A 39 6.14 -14.62 -6.39
CA THR A 39 5.87 -13.23 -6.79
C THR A 39 4.41 -12.86 -6.53
N THR A 40 3.46 -13.73 -6.86
CA THR A 40 2.05 -13.58 -6.48
C THR A 40 1.89 -13.44 -4.96
N LEU A 41 2.60 -14.24 -4.15
CA LEU A 41 2.54 -14.12 -2.69
C LEU A 41 3.15 -12.81 -2.17
N ALA A 42 4.25 -12.35 -2.76
CA ALA A 42 4.85 -11.06 -2.43
C ALA A 42 3.88 -9.89 -2.73
N ILE A 43 3.26 -9.88 -3.91
CA ILE A 43 2.28 -8.87 -4.31
C ILE A 43 1.03 -8.95 -3.41
N GLY A 44 0.55 -10.16 -3.12
CA GLY A 44 -0.58 -10.38 -2.22
C GLY A 44 -0.33 -9.87 -0.80
N THR A 45 0.91 -10.00 -0.31
CA THR A 45 1.32 -9.45 0.98
C THR A 45 1.20 -7.93 1.01
N PHE A 46 1.61 -7.24 -0.06
CA PHE A 46 1.38 -5.80 -0.18
C PHE A 46 -0.11 -5.48 -0.24
N ALA A 47 -0.91 -6.23 -1.00
CA ALA A 47 -2.37 -6.02 -1.07
C ALA A 47 -3.02 -6.06 0.31
N VAL A 48 -2.70 -7.08 1.12
CA VAL A 48 -3.18 -7.23 2.51
C VAL A 48 -2.70 -6.06 3.38
N THR A 49 -1.46 -5.62 3.21
CA THR A 49 -0.90 -4.47 3.95
C THR A 49 -1.68 -3.18 3.66
N PHE A 50 -1.95 -2.89 2.39
CA PHE A 50 -2.74 -1.73 1.99
C PHE A 50 -4.19 -1.82 2.49
N ALA A 51 -4.79 -3.02 2.49
CA ALA A 51 -6.12 -3.23 3.07
C ALA A 51 -6.14 -2.97 4.59
N ALA A 52 -5.12 -3.42 5.33
CA ALA A 52 -4.99 -3.15 6.75
C ALA A 52 -4.85 -1.65 7.04
N ILE A 53 -4.02 -0.94 6.27
CA ILE A 53 -3.84 0.52 6.38
C ILE A 53 -5.15 1.27 6.06
N ALA A 54 -5.91 0.80 5.07
CA ALA A 54 -7.21 1.37 4.75
C ALA A 54 -8.18 1.28 5.93
N LEU A 55 -8.25 0.12 6.59
CA LEU A 55 -9.09 -0.09 7.77
C LEU A 55 -8.68 0.81 8.94
N LEU A 56 -7.36 0.97 9.17
CA LEU A 56 -6.82 1.86 10.20
C LEU A 56 -7.19 3.33 9.92
N HIS A 57 -6.94 3.83 8.71
CA HIS A 57 -7.33 5.20 8.34
C HIS A 57 -8.83 5.43 8.45
N ASN A 58 -9.65 4.43 8.11
CA ASN A 58 -11.10 4.52 8.29
C ASN A 58 -11.48 4.63 9.78
N ALA A 59 -10.84 3.83 10.64
CA ALA A 59 -11.02 3.89 12.09
C ALA A 59 -10.61 5.25 12.68
N TYR A 60 -9.58 5.89 12.11
CA TYR A 60 -9.13 7.23 12.49
C TYR A 60 -9.95 8.38 11.88
N GLY A 61 -11.05 8.07 11.16
CA GLY A 61 -11.89 9.09 10.51
C GLY A 61 -11.29 9.71 9.25
N ARG A 62 -10.13 9.24 8.79
CA ARG A 62 -9.41 9.73 7.60
C ARG A 62 -9.90 9.03 6.33
N ARG A 63 -11.17 9.25 5.98
CA ARG A 63 -11.87 8.54 4.88
C ARG A 63 -11.18 8.64 3.53
N ASP A 64 -10.60 9.78 3.18
CA ASP A 64 -9.90 9.95 1.90
C ASP A 64 -8.66 9.06 1.80
N PHE A 65 -7.89 8.96 2.88
CA PHE A 65 -6.73 8.07 2.95
C PHE A 65 -7.15 6.61 2.98
N ALA A 66 -8.25 6.28 3.68
CA ALA A 66 -8.80 4.93 3.70
C ALA A 66 -9.20 4.47 2.29
N ALA A 67 -9.94 5.32 1.55
CA ALA A 67 -10.34 5.03 0.18
C ALA A 67 -9.13 4.80 -0.73
N ALA A 68 -8.12 5.66 -0.63
CA ALA A 68 -6.93 5.55 -1.47
C ALA A 68 -6.13 4.26 -1.22
N HIS A 69 -5.94 3.87 0.06
CA HIS A 69 -5.26 2.61 0.39
C HIS A 69 -6.11 1.39 0.02
N ALA A 70 -7.43 1.47 0.13
CA ALA A 70 -8.33 0.40 -0.32
C ALA A 70 -8.24 0.22 -1.84
N THR A 71 -8.21 1.31 -2.61
CA THR A 71 -8.00 1.27 -4.07
C THR A 71 -6.66 0.63 -4.42
N ALA A 72 -5.57 0.99 -3.72
CA ALA A 72 -4.27 0.37 -3.92
C ALA A 72 -4.28 -1.14 -3.59
N ALA A 73 -4.96 -1.55 -2.50
CA ALA A 73 -5.13 -2.95 -2.13
C ALA A 73 -5.85 -3.74 -3.22
N LEU A 74 -6.93 -3.19 -3.77
CA LEU A 74 -7.68 -3.80 -4.87
C LEU A 74 -6.82 -3.92 -6.14
N GLY A 75 -6.08 -2.86 -6.49
CA GLY A 75 -5.13 -2.88 -7.62
C GLY A 75 -4.11 -4.00 -7.48
N LEU A 76 -3.46 -4.11 -6.32
CA LEU A 76 -2.49 -5.19 -6.03
C LEU A 76 -3.13 -6.57 -6.03
N GLY A 77 -4.34 -6.71 -5.50
CA GLY A 77 -5.09 -7.98 -5.54
C GLY A 77 -5.36 -8.45 -6.96
N ILE A 78 -5.77 -7.54 -7.85
CA ILE A 78 -5.97 -7.83 -9.28
C ILE A 78 -4.64 -8.25 -9.93
N VAL A 79 -3.55 -7.51 -9.67
CA VAL A 79 -2.22 -7.85 -10.21
C VAL A 79 -1.77 -9.23 -9.74
N ALA A 80 -1.97 -9.57 -8.47
CA ALA A 80 -1.54 -10.85 -7.90
C ALA A 80 -2.21 -12.06 -8.56
N VAL A 81 -3.48 -11.95 -8.95
CA VAL A 81 -4.30 -13.07 -9.45
C VAL A 81 -4.25 -13.22 -10.97
N THR A 82 -4.03 -12.12 -11.71
CA THR A 82 -4.25 -12.12 -13.16
C THR A 82 -3.09 -12.67 -13.97
N GLY A 83 -1.87 -12.70 -13.42
CA GLY A 83 -0.67 -13.26 -14.09
C GLY A 83 -0.26 -12.56 -15.40
N GLY A 84 -1.05 -11.64 -15.95
CA GLY A 84 -0.82 -10.89 -17.18
C GLY A 84 -2.10 -10.33 -17.83
N GLY A 85 -1.95 -9.69 -19.00
CA GLY A 85 -3.08 -9.20 -19.82
C GLY A 85 -3.67 -7.85 -19.41
N VAL A 86 -4.89 -7.56 -19.90
CA VAL A 86 -5.53 -6.24 -19.73
C VAL A 86 -5.85 -5.94 -18.27
N LEU A 87 -6.26 -6.94 -17.48
CA LEU A 87 -6.56 -6.77 -16.06
C LEU A 87 -5.30 -6.48 -15.22
N PHE A 88 -4.15 -7.05 -15.60
CA PHE A 88 -2.86 -6.72 -14.98
C PHE A 88 -2.49 -5.25 -15.20
N LEU A 89 -2.64 -4.74 -16.43
CA LEU A 89 -2.48 -3.32 -16.76
C LEU A 89 -3.46 -2.42 -15.99
N ALA A 90 -4.72 -2.83 -15.86
CA ALA A 90 -5.70 -2.11 -15.05
C ALA A 90 -5.28 -2.02 -13.57
N GLY A 91 -4.73 -3.11 -13.02
CA GLY A 91 -4.17 -3.13 -11.66
C GLY A 91 -2.99 -2.16 -11.46
N TYR A 92 -2.06 -2.08 -12.42
CA TYR A 92 -0.99 -1.07 -12.40
C TYR A 92 -1.52 0.36 -12.51
N LEU A 93 -2.51 0.60 -13.37
CA LEU A 93 -3.14 1.91 -13.46
C LEU A 93 -3.79 2.32 -12.13
N LEU A 94 -4.49 1.40 -11.45
CA LEU A 94 -5.01 1.66 -10.11
C LEU A 94 -3.89 2.02 -9.12
N LEU A 95 -2.77 1.31 -9.16
CA LEU A 95 -1.62 1.57 -8.29
C LEU A 95 -1.01 2.94 -8.53
N VAL A 96 -0.80 3.32 -9.80
CA VAL A 96 -0.25 4.62 -10.17
C VAL A 96 -1.19 5.74 -9.75
N VAL A 97 -2.48 5.63 -10.07
CA VAL A 97 -3.47 6.67 -9.73
C VAL A 97 -3.65 6.79 -8.22
N GLY A 98 -3.79 5.66 -7.51
CA GLY A 98 -3.93 5.65 -6.05
C GLY A 98 -2.68 6.18 -5.34
N GLY A 99 -1.50 5.73 -5.77
CA GLY A 99 -0.22 6.19 -5.22
C GLY A 99 0.01 7.69 -5.44
N LEU A 100 -0.29 8.19 -6.65
CA LEU A 100 -0.16 9.61 -6.97
C LEU A 100 -1.12 10.46 -6.13
N TYR A 101 -2.37 10.01 -5.96
CA TYR A 101 -3.34 10.69 -5.12
C TYR A 101 -2.88 10.76 -3.65
N ILE A 102 -2.41 9.65 -3.08
CA ILE A 102 -1.86 9.61 -1.70
C ILE A 102 -0.69 10.59 -1.58
N ALA A 103 0.24 10.59 -2.53
CA ALA A 103 1.39 11.49 -2.52
C ALA A 103 0.95 12.96 -2.52
N VAL A 104 0.03 13.33 -3.42
CA VAL A 104 -0.49 14.71 -3.52
C VAL A 104 -1.21 15.12 -2.24
N MET A 105 -2.10 14.28 -1.71
CA MET A 105 -2.84 14.60 -0.48
C MET A 105 -1.93 14.69 0.74
N THR A 106 -0.90 13.85 0.81
CA THR A 106 0.11 13.93 1.88
C THR A 106 0.92 15.23 1.79
N MET A 107 1.32 15.66 0.59
CA MET A 107 2.01 16.93 0.40
C MET A 107 1.13 18.12 0.77
N ARG A 108 -0.17 18.08 0.44
CA ARG A 108 -1.13 19.12 0.81
C ARG A 108 -1.31 19.22 2.32
N ALA A 109 -1.57 18.10 3.00
CA ALA A 109 -1.72 18.08 4.46
C ALA A 109 -0.48 18.64 5.16
N ARG A 110 0.72 18.25 4.73
CA ARG A 110 1.99 18.78 5.27
C ARG A 110 2.17 20.28 5.04
N ARG A 111 1.67 20.80 3.92
CA ARG A 111 1.74 22.24 3.62
C ARG A 111 0.80 23.02 4.52
N GLU A 112 -0.43 22.54 4.71
CA GLU A 112 -1.41 23.16 5.61
C GLU A 112 -0.90 23.22 7.06
N GLU A 113 -0.28 22.14 7.55
CA GLU A 113 0.34 22.11 8.88
C GLU A 113 1.46 23.16 9.05
N ARG A 114 2.29 23.34 8.02
CA ARG A 114 3.37 24.36 8.02
C ARG A 114 2.81 25.77 8.00
N GLU A 115 1.81 26.04 7.17
CA GLU A 115 1.17 27.36 7.07
C GLU A 115 0.49 27.78 8.38
N VAL A 116 -0.07 26.82 9.15
CA VAL A 116 -0.61 27.07 10.49
C VAL A 116 0.51 27.40 11.49
N ALA A 117 1.64 26.68 11.44
CA ALA A 117 2.77 26.90 12.34
C ALA A 117 3.52 28.22 12.08
N GLU A 118 3.50 28.71 10.84
CA GLU A 118 4.19 29.95 10.42
C GLU A 118 3.32 31.21 10.57
N ARG A 119 2.04 31.10 10.93
CA ARG A 119 1.19 32.27 11.21
C ARG A 119 1.63 32.93 12.52
N PRO A 120 2.12 34.18 12.51
CA PRO A 120 2.39 34.91 13.74
C PRO A 120 1.07 35.20 14.44
N THR A 121 0.97 34.81 15.72
CA THR A 121 -0.14 35.17 16.62
C THR A 121 -0.16 36.66 16.92
#